data_AF-A0A945LP43-F1
#
_entry.id   AF-A0A945LP43-F1
#
_cell.length_a   1.000
_cell.length_b   1.000
_cell.length_c   1.000
_cell.angle_alpha   90.00
_cell.angle_beta   90.00
_cell.angle_gamma   90.00
#
_symmetry.space_group_name_H-M   'P 1'
#
loop_
_entity.id
_entity.type
_entity.pdbx_description
1 polymer ?
#
loop_
_entity_poly.entity_id
_entity_poly.type
_entity_poly.pdbx_seq_one_letter_code
_entity_poly.pdbx_strand_id
1 'polypeptide(L)'
;FIPSLRERKEDNSLLFRKFASDFAEQYNTPSIRLDKEAMDIITNYNWPGNIRQLKNFVSQLSVIEKERNISAQTILDSLPENKNSSNTPILFEDKNKADLSEREILYKVLFDMKRDLTELKKITFDLMKKDGETETTQVFNDLSENEITLVSHDTTNKTEESDSSFSLADHEKMLIKQSLEKHNGKRKLAADELGISERTLYRKIKEFNL
;
A
#
# COMPACT_ATOMS: atom_id res chain seq x y z
N PHE A 1 6.63 9.93 -18.31
CA PHE A 1 7.40 10.60 -17.24
C PHE A 1 7.34 12.10 -17.50
N ILE A 2 6.81 12.88 -16.57
CA ILE A 2 6.91 14.34 -16.62
C ILE A 2 8.15 14.69 -15.80
N PRO A 3 9.14 15.42 -16.36
CA PRO A 3 10.39 15.76 -15.65
C PRO A 3 10.11 16.61 -14.41
N SER A 4 11.00 16.49 -13.44
CA SER A 4 10.85 17.18 -12.17
C SER A 4 11.08 18.69 -12.34
N LEU A 5 10.42 19.50 -11.51
CA LEU A 5 10.53 20.95 -11.59
C LEU A 5 11.97 21.45 -11.31
N ARG A 6 12.79 20.61 -10.67
CA ARG A 6 14.22 20.80 -10.42
C ARG A 6 15.07 20.84 -11.69
N GLU A 7 14.66 20.11 -12.71
CA GLU A 7 15.36 20.02 -14.00
C GLU A 7 15.00 21.18 -14.93
N ARG A 8 14.00 22.01 -14.55
CA ARG A 8 13.47 23.13 -15.33
C ARG A 8 13.34 24.39 -14.48
N LYS A 9 14.46 24.85 -13.94
CA LYS A 9 14.50 26.06 -13.09
C LYS A 9 13.96 27.31 -13.79
N GLU A 10 14.18 27.42 -15.10
CA GLU A 10 13.67 28.54 -15.92
C GLU A 10 12.14 28.59 -15.97
N ASP A 11 11.48 27.41 -15.96
CA ASP A 11 10.01 27.31 -15.95
C ASP A 11 9.40 27.79 -14.62
N ASN A 12 10.15 27.76 -13.51
CA ASN A 12 9.66 28.22 -12.20
C ASN A 12 9.19 29.67 -12.27
N SER A 13 9.92 30.48 -13.02
CA SER A 13 9.64 31.90 -13.16
C SER A 13 8.32 32.16 -13.91
N LEU A 14 8.15 31.45 -15.01
CA LEU A 14 6.99 31.55 -15.88
C LEU A 14 5.74 30.97 -15.20
N LEU A 15 5.90 29.83 -14.53
CA LEU A 15 4.84 29.16 -13.77
C LEU A 15 4.37 30.00 -12.60
N PHE A 16 5.28 30.63 -11.86
CA PHE A 16 4.91 31.55 -10.77
C PHE A 16 4.03 32.68 -11.31
N ARG A 17 4.48 33.36 -12.39
CA ARG A 17 3.73 34.46 -12.99
C ARG A 17 2.35 34.01 -13.49
N LYS A 18 2.27 32.81 -14.09
CA LYS A 18 1.00 32.23 -14.52
C LYS A 18 0.07 32.02 -13.32
N PHE A 19 0.53 31.31 -12.28
CA PHE A 19 -0.27 31.03 -11.10
C PHE A 19 -0.68 32.30 -10.35
N ALA A 20 0.21 33.29 -10.24
CA ALA A 20 -0.11 34.57 -9.62
C ALA A 20 -1.20 35.34 -10.38
N SER A 21 -1.24 35.21 -11.72
CA SER A 21 -2.34 35.75 -12.54
C SER A 21 -3.63 34.96 -12.35
N ASP A 22 -3.56 33.63 -12.41
CA ASP A 22 -4.72 32.74 -12.25
C ASP A 22 -5.40 32.95 -10.88
N PHE A 23 -4.61 33.09 -9.81
CA PHE A 23 -5.12 33.31 -8.46
C PHE A 23 -5.62 34.74 -8.22
N ALA A 24 -5.01 35.73 -8.86
CA ALA A 24 -5.51 37.11 -8.83
C ALA A 24 -6.94 37.18 -9.38
N GLU A 25 -7.18 36.50 -10.51
CA GLU A 25 -8.51 36.39 -11.10
C GLU A 25 -9.45 35.56 -10.21
N GLN A 26 -8.99 34.41 -9.71
CA GLN A 26 -9.82 33.52 -8.89
C GLN A 26 -10.28 34.16 -7.57
N TYR A 27 -9.43 34.97 -6.93
CA TYR A 27 -9.72 35.59 -5.63
C TYR A 27 -10.12 37.06 -5.73
N ASN A 28 -10.30 37.60 -6.95
CA ASN A 28 -10.53 39.04 -7.20
C ASN A 28 -9.50 39.94 -6.49
N THR A 29 -8.25 39.49 -6.41
CA THR A 29 -7.14 40.24 -5.82
C THR A 29 -6.21 40.76 -6.91
N PRO A 30 -5.51 41.89 -6.71
CA PRO A 30 -4.51 42.33 -7.67
C PRO A 30 -3.36 41.33 -7.73
N SER A 31 -2.82 41.14 -8.94
CA SER A 31 -1.74 40.19 -9.18
C SER A 31 -0.48 40.54 -8.38
N ILE A 32 0.07 39.53 -7.73
CA ILE A 32 1.30 39.61 -6.95
C ILE A 32 2.52 39.71 -7.87
N ARG A 33 3.45 40.57 -7.49
CA ARG A 33 4.76 40.73 -8.12
C ARG A 33 5.86 40.46 -7.10
N LEU A 34 6.93 39.87 -7.60
CA LEU A 34 8.10 39.57 -6.80
C LEU A 34 9.23 40.54 -7.15
N ASP A 35 10.00 40.91 -6.15
CA ASP A 35 11.29 41.55 -6.36
C ASP A 35 12.28 40.59 -7.02
N LYS A 36 13.34 41.14 -7.63
CA LYS A 36 14.37 40.33 -8.30
C LYS A 36 15.02 39.32 -7.35
N GLU A 37 15.32 39.75 -6.12
CA GLU A 37 15.90 38.89 -5.08
C GLU A 37 14.95 37.76 -4.65
N ALA A 38 13.65 38.08 -4.53
CA ALA A 38 12.60 37.11 -4.25
C ALA A 38 12.48 36.06 -5.37
N MET A 39 12.64 36.50 -6.62
CA MET A 39 12.60 35.65 -7.80
C MET A 39 13.74 34.63 -7.84
N ASP A 40 14.94 35.05 -7.45
CA ASP A 40 16.13 34.20 -7.41
C ASP A 40 15.98 33.09 -6.36
N ILE A 41 15.36 33.38 -5.22
CA ILE A 41 15.08 32.41 -4.16
C ILE A 41 14.13 31.31 -4.65
N ILE A 42 13.02 31.68 -5.30
CA ILE A 42 12.06 30.70 -5.85
C ILE A 42 12.70 29.83 -6.93
N THR A 43 13.58 30.41 -7.74
CA THR A 43 14.26 29.71 -8.84
C THR A 43 15.28 28.70 -8.29
N ASN A 44 15.98 29.05 -7.21
CA ASN A 44 16.98 28.19 -6.58
C ASN A 44 16.41 27.15 -5.61
N TYR A 45 15.17 27.30 -5.17
CA TYR A 45 14.53 26.35 -4.25
C TYR A 45 14.21 25.00 -4.94
N ASN A 46 14.46 23.90 -4.24
CA ASN A 46 14.36 22.55 -4.81
C ASN A 46 12.93 22.00 -4.98
N TRP A 47 11.89 22.70 -4.50
CA TRP A 47 10.47 22.33 -4.58
C TRP A 47 10.22 20.80 -4.50
N PRO A 48 10.41 20.13 -3.34
CA PRO A 48 10.18 18.69 -3.20
C PRO A 48 8.82 18.19 -3.69
N GLY A 49 7.77 19.01 -3.63
CA GLY A 49 6.45 18.69 -4.17
C GLY A 49 6.21 19.14 -5.62
N ASN A 50 7.27 19.49 -6.37
CA ASN A 50 7.24 19.99 -7.74
C ASN A 50 6.19 21.11 -7.93
N ILE A 51 5.45 21.08 -9.05
CA ILE A 51 4.46 22.08 -9.45
C ILE A 51 3.35 22.24 -8.39
N ARG A 52 2.98 21.15 -7.69
CA ARG A 52 1.93 21.22 -6.66
C ARG A 52 2.36 22.09 -5.48
N GLN A 53 3.60 21.97 -5.04
CA GLN A 53 4.11 22.78 -3.94
C GLN A 53 4.25 24.24 -4.36
N LEU A 54 4.77 24.51 -5.56
CA LEU A 54 4.85 25.87 -6.10
C LEU A 54 3.44 26.50 -6.17
N LYS A 55 2.46 25.78 -6.74
CA LYS A 55 1.07 26.28 -6.82
C LYS A 55 0.48 26.58 -5.44
N ASN A 56 0.65 25.68 -4.47
CA ASN A 56 0.17 25.87 -3.11
C ASN A 56 0.83 27.08 -2.45
N PHE A 57 2.15 27.24 -2.64
CA PHE A 57 2.90 28.39 -2.15
C PHE A 57 2.36 29.70 -2.73
N VAL A 58 2.18 29.79 -4.05
CA VAL A 58 1.61 31.00 -4.69
C VAL A 58 0.19 31.27 -4.21
N SER A 59 -0.63 30.23 -4.06
CA SER A 59 -2.00 30.36 -3.53
C SER A 59 -1.99 30.92 -2.11
N GLN A 60 -1.16 30.36 -1.22
CA GLN A 60 -1.02 30.81 0.15
C GLN A 60 -0.52 32.27 0.20
N LEU A 61 0.48 32.58 -0.62
CA LEU A 61 1.03 33.93 -0.74
C LEU A 61 -0.06 34.92 -1.19
N SER A 62 -0.92 34.53 -2.14
CA SER A 62 -2.05 35.33 -2.61
C SER A 62 -3.13 35.60 -1.56
N VAL A 63 -3.26 34.73 -0.57
CA VAL A 63 -4.30 34.84 0.46
C VAL A 63 -3.79 35.56 1.70
N ILE A 64 -2.54 35.29 2.11
CA ILE A 64 -1.97 35.80 3.36
C ILE A 64 -1.41 37.21 3.18
N GLU A 65 -0.76 37.49 2.05
CA GLU A 65 -0.07 38.76 1.88
C GLU A 65 -1.05 39.90 1.61
N LYS A 66 -0.89 40.98 2.38
CA LYS A 66 -1.63 42.23 2.19
C LYS A 66 -0.98 43.09 1.11
N GLU A 67 0.35 43.01 1.01
CA GLU A 67 1.13 43.73 0.01
C GLU A 67 1.19 42.95 -1.31
N ARG A 68 1.42 43.67 -2.41
CA ARG A 68 1.47 43.09 -3.76
C ARG A 68 2.86 43.04 -4.35
N ASN A 69 3.80 43.78 -3.78
CA ASN A 69 5.23 43.66 -4.05
C ASN A 69 5.83 42.89 -2.91
N ILE A 70 6.34 41.70 -3.19
CA ILE A 70 6.80 40.78 -2.16
C ILE A 70 8.33 40.80 -2.13
N SER A 71 8.84 41.14 -0.95
CA SER A 71 10.27 41.17 -0.65
C SER A 71 10.84 39.76 -0.46
N ALA A 72 12.15 39.63 -0.58
CA ALA A 72 12.86 38.37 -0.34
C ALA A 72 12.62 37.82 1.09
N GLN A 73 12.47 38.70 2.10
CA GLN A 73 12.26 38.27 3.49
C GLN A 73 10.91 37.58 3.68
N THR A 74 9.85 38.16 3.11
CA THR A 74 8.51 37.59 3.13
C THR A 74 8.46 36.19 2.49
N ILE A 75 9.25 35.97 1.44
CA ILE A 75 9.38 34.64 0.82
C ILE A 75 10.11 33.67 1.75
N LEU A 76 11.19 34.08 2.40
CA LEU A 76 11.94 33.22 3.31
C LEU A 76 11.09 32.79 4.51
N ASP A 77 10.27 33.70 5.04
CA ASP A 77 9.37 33.42 6.17
C ASP A 77 8.20 32.51 5.76
N SER A 78 7.71 32.63 4.53
CA SER A 78 6.59 31.84 4.01
C SER A 78 7.00 30.51 3.37
N LEU A 79 8.25 30.38 2.95
CA LEU A 79 8.78 29.11 2.44
C LEU A 79 8.81 28.11 3.59
N PRO A 80 8.29 26.89 3.38
CA PRO A 80 8.46 25.85 4.38
C PRO A 80 9.96 25.67 4.58
N GLU A 81 10.41 25.92 5.82
CA GLU A 81 11.80 25.71 6.24
C GLU A 81 12.27 24.42 5.60
N ASN A 82 13.40 24.51 4.90
CA ASN A 82 14.02 23.37 4.28
C ASN A 82 14.55 22.47 5.41
N LYS A 83 13.66 21.77 6.10
CA LYS A 83 13.95 20.76 7.12
C LYS A 83 14.55 19.49 6.49
N ASN A 84 15.37 19.65 5.45
CA ASN A 84 16.28 18.64 4.96
C ASN A 84 17.50 18.44 5.90
N SER A 85 17.31 18.64 7.21
CA SER A 85 18.24 18.21 8.25
C SER A 85 17.56 17.45 9.40
N SER A 86 16.23 17.30 9.39
CA SER A 86 15.60 16.35 10.31
C SER A 86 15.38 15.04 9.58
N ASN A 87 16.49 14.31 9.38
CA ASN A 87 16.49 12.85 9.33
C ASN A 87 16.03 12.27 10.68
N THR A 88 14.95 12.80 11.26
CA THR A 88 14.21 12.11 12.31
C THR A 88 13.43 11.03 11.60
N PRO A 89 13.78 9.75 11.76
CA PRO A 89 12.98 8.67 11.21
C PRO A 89 11.56 8.84 11.75
N ILE A 90 10.63 9.17 10.86
CA ILE A 90 9.20 9.06 11.15
C ILE A 90 8.95 7.56 11.22
N LEU A 91 8.53 7.06 12.39
CA LEU A 91 7.94 5.74 12.46
C LEU A 91 6.68 5.74 11.58
N PHE A 92 6.82 5.24 10.36
CA PHE A 92 5.67 4.80 9.58
C PHE A 92 5.11 3.57 10.27
N GLU A 93 4.17 3.78 11.19
CA GLU A 93 3.19 2.75 11.54
C GLU A 93 2.30 2.55 10.32
N ASP A 94 2.76 1.73 9.39
CA ASP A 94 1.88 1.12 8.41
C ASP A 94 0.95 0.21 9.22
N LYS A 95 -0.24 0.72 9.59
CA LYS A 95 -1.25 -0.04 10.34
C LYS A 95 -1.53 -1.39 9.69
N ASN A 96 -1.39 -1.47 8.36
CA ASN A 96 -1.51 -2.73 7.64
C ASN A 96 -0.35 -3.68 7.94
N LYS A 97 0.88 -3.19 8.13
CA LYS A 97 2.02 -4.05 8.46
C LYS A 97 1.89 -4.68 9.84
N ALA A 98 1.27 -3.98 10.80
CA ALA A 98 0.92 -4.56 12.10
C ALA A 98 -0.14 -5.67 11.94
N ASP A 99 -1.22 -5.42 11.20
CA ASP A 99 -2.24 -6.43 10.87
C ASP A 99 -1.67 -7.63 10.09
N LEU A 100 -0.77 -7.37 9.13
CA LEU A 100 -0.07 -8.43 8.38
C LEU A 100 0.84 -9.24 9.31
N SER A 101 1.59 -8.58 10.21
CA SER A 101 2.47 -9.28 11.15
C SER A 101 1.70 -10.13 12.16
N GLU A 102 0.55 -9.66 12.65
CA GLU A 102 -0.30 -10.45 13.55
C GLU A 102 -0.90 -11.66 12.81
N ARG A 103 -1.39 -11.45 11.59
CA ARG A 103 -1.90 -12.52 10.73
C ARG A 103 -0.82 -13.56 10.41
N GLU A 104 0.41 -13.13 10.13
CA GLU A 104 1.56 -14.02 9.89
C GLU A 104 1.91 -14.85 11.13
N ILE A 105 1.92 -14.23 12.32
CA ILE A 105 2.15 -14.94 13.59
C ILE A 105 1.05 -15.96 13.83
N LEU A 106 -0.22 -15.58 13.64
CA LEU A 106 -1.36 -16.47 13.82
C LEU A 106 -1.31 -17.67 12.86
N TYR A 107 -0.99 -17.44 11.59
CA TYR A 107 -0.83 -18.53 10.63
C TYR A 107 0.31 -19.47 10.99
N LYS A 108 1.44 -18.95 11.49
CA LYS A 108 2.53 -19.78 11.97
C LYS A 108 2.11 -20.67 13.15
N VAL A 109 1.40 -20.09 14.13
CA VAL A 109 0.85 -20.85 15.28
C VAL A 109 -0.14 -21.92 14.80
N LEU A 110 -1.06 -21.60 13.89
CA LEU A 110 -2.02 -22.56 13.35
C LEU A 110 -1.34 -23.68 12.57
N PHE A 111 -0.26 -23.38 11.84
CA PHE A 111 0.51 -24.38 11.10
C PHE A 111 1.27 -25.31 12.05
N ASP A 112 1.91 -24.75 13.08
CA ASP A 112 2.59 -25.53 14.11
C ASP A 112 1.57 -26.43 14.85
N MET A 113 0.39 -25.90 15.19
CA MET A 113 -0.70 -26.70 15.76
C MET A 113 -1.19 -27.81 14.83
N LYS A 114 -1.28 -27.55 13.52
CA LYS A 114 -1.64 -28.59 12.53
C LYS A 114 -0.60 -29.71 12.53
N ARG A 115 0.69 -29.37 12.55
CA ARG A 115 1.77 -30.35 12.61
C ARG A 115 1.69 -31.17 13.90
N ASP A 116 1.52 -30.52 15.04
CA ASP A 116 1.41 -31.18 16.35
C ASP A 116 0.19 -32.11 16.39
N LEU A 117 -0.94 -31.72 15.80
CA LEU A 117 -2.13 -32.57 15.68
C LEU A 117 -1.88 -33.79 14.78
N THR A 118 -1.14 -33.63 13.69
CA THR A 118 -0.76 -34.77 12.84
C THR A 118 0.21 -35.72 13.53
N GLU A 119 1.16 -35.19 14.31
CA GLU A 119 2.07 -36.00 15.12
C GLU A 119 1.33 -36.73 16.24
N LEU A 120 0.40 -36.06 16.91
CA LEU A 120 -0.44 -36.67 17.94
C LEU A 120 -1.30 -37.79 17.35
N LYS A 121 -1.96 -37.55 16.20
CA LYS A 121 -2.74 -38.57 15.49
C LYS A 121 -1.88 -39.79 15.13
N LYS A 122 -0.62 -39.58 14.75
CA LYS A 122 0.31 -40.67 14.43
C LYS A 122 0.71 -41.48 15.67
N ILE A 123 1.03 -40.79 16.78
CA ILE A 123 1.39 -41.45 18.04
C ILE A 123 0.21 -42.24 18.60
N THR A 124 -1.01 -41.67 18.59
CA THR A 124 -2.21 -42.36 19.06
C THR A 124 -2.56 -43.56 18.17
N PHE A 125 -2.38 -43.43 16.85
CA PHE A 125 -2.52 -44.54 15.91
C PHE A 125 -1.50 -45.65 16.16
N ASP A 126 -0.22 -45.31 16.39
CA ASP A 126 0.83 -46.28 16.71
C ASP A 126 0.60 -46.96 18.07
N LEU A 127 0.01 -46.26 19.05
CA LEU A 127 -0.33 -46.80 20.36
C LEU A 127 -1.54 -47.74 20.30
N MET A 128 -2.61 -47.36 19.57
CA MET A 128 -3.77 -48.22 19.30
C MET A 128 -3.40 -49.46 18.47
N LYS A 129 -2.33 -49.39 17.68
CA LYS A 129 -1.82 -50.54 16.91
C LYS A 129 -0.96 -51.49 17.77
N LYS A 130 -0.42 -51.02 18.90
CA LYS A 130 0.46 -51.77 19.80
C LYS A 130 -0.30 -52.52 20.89
N ASP A 131 -1.39 -51.98 21.39
CA ASP A 131 -2.34 -52.70 22.26
C ASP A 131 -3.31 -53.48 21.37
N GLY A 132 -2.88 -54.68 20.98
CA GLY A 132 -3.61 -55.51 20.04
C GLY A 132 -5.03 -55.84 20.49
N GLU A 133 -6.01 -55.19 19.87
CA GLU A 133 -7.33 -55.77 19.59
C GLU A 133 -7.88 -55.17 18.28
N THR A 134 -8.13 -56.07 17.35
CA THR A 134 -8.79 -55.86 16.05
C THR A 134 -10.24 -55.43 16.23
N GLU A 135 -10.74 -54.64 15.27
CA GLU A 135 -12.13 -54.17 15.09
C GLU A 135 -12.50 -52.79 15.67
N THR A 136 -11.79 -51.72 15.27
CA THR A 136 -12.40 -50.38 15.14
C THR A 136 -11.88 -49.64 13.90
N THR A 137 -11.76 -50.34 12.77
CA THR A 137 -11.18 -49.78 11.53
C THR A 137 -12.13 -48.86 10.74
N GLN A 138 -13.32 -48.50 11.24
CA GLN A 138 -14.29 -47.72 10.45
C GLN A 138 -14.94 -46.50 11.11
N VAL A 139 -14.56 -46.11 12.33
CA VAL A 139 -15.26 -44.99 13.01
C VAL A 139 -14.42 -43.69 13.11
N PHE A 140 -13.12 -43.73 12.80
CA PHE A 140 -12.27 -42.52 12.83
C PHE A 140 -11.88 -41.96 11.46
N ASN A 141 -12.26 -42.63 10.37
CA ASN A 141 -12.19 -42.05 9.02
C ASN A 141 -13.37 -41.13 8.70
N ASP A 142 -14.42 -41.09 9.53
CA ASP A 142 -15.62 -40.27 9.34
C ASP A 142 -15.60 -38.94 10.11
N LEU A 143 -14.45 -38.56 10.70
CA LEU A 143 -14.25 -37.24 11.30
C LEU A 143 -13.21 -36.39 10.53
N SER A 144 -12.71 -36.88 9.41
CA SER A 144 -12.20 -36.00 8.35
C SER A 144 -13.39 -35.44 7.57
N GLU A 145 -13.39 -34.12 7.37
CA GLU A 145 -14.41 -33.35 6.63
C GLU A 145 -15.57 -32.78 7.47
N ASN A 146 -15.27 -32.07 8.55
CA ASN A 146 -15.93 -30.77 8.74
C ASN A 146 -14.97 -29.68 8.29
N GLU A 147 -14.86 -29.65 6.97
CA GLU A 147 -14.56 -28.47 6.18
C GLU A 147 -15.40 -27.31 6.76
N ILE A 148 -14.77 -26.18 7.11
CA ILE A 148 -15.52 -24.90 7.16
C ILE A 148 -15.75 -24.54 5.68
N THR A 149 -16.69 -25.25 5.06
CA THR A 149 -17.19 -24.97 3.73
C THR A 149 -18.24 -23.88 3.86
N LEU A 150 -17.94 -22.69 3.36
CA LEU A 150 -18.98 -21.86 2.78
C LEU A 150 -19.31 -22.45 1.41
N VAL A 151 -20.23 -23.42 1.40
CA VAL A 151 -20.91 -24.05 0.25
C VAL A 151 -21.59 -22.98 -0.63
N SER A 152 -21.74 -23.03 -1.97
CA SER A 152 -21.21 -23.81 -3.10
C SER A 152 -21.81 -23.27 -4.42
N HIS A 153 -21.12 -23.47 -5.55
CA HIS A 153 -21.63 -23.87 -6.89
C HIS A 153 -20.42 -23.91 -7.84
N ASP A 154 -20.12 -24.94 -8.64
CA ASP A 154 -20.59 -26.31 -8.74
C ASP A 154 -19.53 -27.06 -9.59
N THR A 155 -19.24 -28.32 -9.23
CA THR A 155 -18.63 -29.41 -10.03
C THR A 155 -17.44 -29.16 -10.99
N THR A 156 -16.29 -29.79 -10.73
CA THR A 156 -15.88 -31.07 -11.36
C THR A 156 -14.47 -31.51 -10.93
N ASN A 157 -14.37 -32.80 -10.64
CA ASN A 157 -13.21 -33.56 -10.17
C ASN A 157 -11.87 -33.23 -10.84
N LYS A 158 -10.85 -32.99 -10.01
CA LYS A 158 -9.56 -33.66 -10.15
C LYS A 158 -8.89 -33.76 -8.80
N THR A 159 -8.87 -34.98 -8.29
CA THR A 159 -8.00 -35.44 -7.21
C THR A 159 -6.56 -35.25 -7.67
N GLU A 160 -5.89 -34.23 -7.15
CA GLU A 160 -4.44 -34.20 -7.09
C GLU A 160 -4.06 -33.99 -5.62
N GLU A 161 -3.70 -35.11 -5.00
CA GLU A 161 -2.87 -35.18 -3.81
C GLU A 161 -1.56 -34.45 -4.11
N SER A 162 -1.53 -33.15 -3.91
CA SER A 162 -0.28 -32.42 -3.73
C SER A 162 -0.27 -31.86 -2.32
N ASP A 163 0.17 -32.73 -1.42
CA ASP A 163 0.71 -32.40 -0.10
C ASP A 163 1.94 -31.50 -0.30
N SER A 164 1.72 -30.28 -0.77
CA SER A 164 2.75 -29.27 -0.92
C SER A 164 2.55 -28.26 0.19
N SER A 165 3.50 -28.30 1.12
CA SER A 165 3.86 -27.20 2.00
C SER A 165 4.09 -25.92 1.17
N PHE A 166 3.01 -25.28 0.72
CA PHE A 166 3.07 -24.04 -0.02
C PHE A 166 3.63 -22.98 0.91
N SER A 167 4.67 -22.28 0.46
CA SER A 167 5.18 -21.12 1.17
C SER A 167 4.03 -20.12 1.33
N LEU A 168 4.02 -19.33 2.41
CA LEU A 168 3.00 -18.30 2.63
C LEU A 168 2.86 -17.37 1.39
N ALA A 169 3.99 -17.12 0.72
CA ALA A 169 4.04 -16.36 -0.53
C ALA A 169 3.33 -17.06 -1.70
N ASP A 170 3.40 -18.39 -1.78
CA ASP A 170 2.74 -19.18 -2.83
C ASP A 170 1.22 -19.20 -2.62
N HIS A 171 0.78 -19.32 -1.36
CA HIS A 171 -0.64 -19.25 -1.03
C HIS A 171 -1.22 -17.86 -1.30
N GLU A 172 -0.48 -16.81 -0.96
CA GLU A 172 -0.86 -15.43 -1.30
C GLU A 172 -0.98 -15.23 -2.82
N LYS A 173 0.00 -15.73 -3.59
CA LYS A 173 -0.05 -15.68 -5.05
C LYS A 173 -1.29 -16.37 -5.61
N MET A 174 -1.64 -17.54 -5.05
CA MET A 174 -2.83 -18.29 -5.44
C MET A 174 -4.12 -17.50 -5.18
N LEU A 175 -4.28 -16.92 -3.98
CA LEU A 175 -5.45 -16.13 -3.61
C LEU A 175 -5.63 -14.89 -4.49
N ILE A 176 -4.53 -14.20 -4.82
CA ILE A 176 -4.53 -13.06 -5.72
C ILE A 176 -4.98 -13.49 -7.12
N LYS A 177 -4.46 -14.61 -7.63
CA LYS A 177 -4.86 -15.15 -8.93
C LYS A 177 -6.34 -15.53 -8.97
N GLN A 178 -6.82 -16.25 -7.95
CA GLN A 178 -8.21 -16.67 -7.85
C GLN A 178 -9.17 -15.48 -7.77
N SER A 179 -8.84 -14.46 -6.98
CA SER A 179 -9.67 -13.24 -6.87
C SER A 179 -9.70 -12.45 -8.18
N LEU A 180 -8.57 -12.40 -8.91
CA LEU A 180 -8.52 -11.76 -10.22
C LEU A 180 -9.37 -12.51 -11.25
N GLU A 181 -9.30 -13.84 -11.28
CA GLU A 181 -10.12 -14.68 -12.18
C GLU A 181 -11.61 -14.52 -11.86
N LYS A 182 -11.99 -14.57 -10.58
CA LYS A 182 -13.38 -14.41 -10.12
C LYS A 182 -14.01 -13.08 -10.53
N HIS A 183 -13.23 -12.00 -10.52
CA HIS A 183 -13.70 -10.65 -10.91
C HIS A 183 -13.35 -10.26 -12.35
N ASN A 184 -12.98 -11.22 -13.22
CA ASN A 184 -12.60 -10.97 -14.62
C ASN A 184 -11.53 -9.87 -14.78
N GLY A 185 -10.53 -9.87 -13.90
CA GLY A 185 -9.42 -8.90 -13.90
C GLY A 185 -9.78 -7.51 -13.36
N LYS A 186 -10.99 -7.30 -12.82
CA LYS A 186 -11.36 -6.03 -12.18
C LYS A 186 -10.62 -5.86 -10.85
N ARG A 187 -9.45 -5.22 -10.93
CA ARG A 187 -8.50 -5.04 -9.83
C ARG A 187 -9.11 -4.42 -8.57
N LYS A 188 -10.00 -3.43 -8.73
CA LYS A 188 -10.66 -2.79 -7.57
C LYS A 188 -11.52 -3.78 -6.77
N LEU A 189 -12.35 -4.57 -7.44
CA LEU A 189 -13.23 -5.55 -6.78
C LEU A 189 -12.43 -6.71 -6.19
N ALA A 190 -11.39 -7.16 -6.89
CA ALA A 190 -10.47 -8.17 -6.36
C ALA A 190 -9.70 -7.66 -5.12
N ALA A 191 -9.31 -6.38 -5.10
CA ALA A 191 -8.64 -5.77 -3.96
C ALA A 191 -9.59 -5.65 -2.75
N ASP A 192 -10.85 -5.26 -3.00
CA ASP A 192 -11.89 -5.17 -1.97
C ASP A 192 -12.20 -6.56 -1.36
N GLU A 193 -12.25 -7.63 -2.15
CA GLU A 193 -12.44 -9.00 -1.66
C GLU A 193 -11.25 -9.49 -0.81
N LEU A 194 -10.03 -9.14 -1.22
CA LEU A 194 -8.80 -9.49 -0.49
C LEU A 194 -8.56 -8.60 0.75
N GLY A 195 -9.38 -7.57 0.95
CA GLY A 195 -9.23 -6.62 2.07
C GLY A 195 -7.96 -5.77 1.99
N ILE A 196 -7.44 -5.52 0.78
CA ILE A 196 -6.23 -4.73 0.55
C ILE A 196 -6.51 -3.53 -0.36
N SER A 197 -5.65 -2.50 -0.32
CA SER A 197 -5.79 -1.37 -1.25
C SER A 197 -5.49 -1.81 -2.70
N GLU A 198 -6.16 -1.18 -3.68
CA GLU A 198 -5.92 -1.42 -5.11
C GLU A 198 -4.43 -1.22 -5.48
N ARG A 199 -3.75 -0.28 -4.82
CA ARG A 199 -2.31 -0.05 -4.99
C ARG A 199 -1.47 -1.22 -4.49
N THR A 200 -1.84 -1.83 -3.36
CA THR A 200 -1.18 -3.01 -2.81
C THR A 200 -1.35 -4.20 -3.74
N LEU A 201 -2.57 -4.41 -4.25
CA LEU A 201 -2.85 -5.46 -5.23
C LEU A 201 -1.99 -5.28 -6.49
N TYR A 202 -1.92 -4.06 -7.04
CA TYR A 202 -1.10 -3.76 -8.21
C TYR A 202 0.39 -4.06 -7.98
N ARG A 203 0.92 -3.73 -6.79
CA ARG A 203 2.31 -4.04 -6.43
C ARG A 203 2.55 -5.55 -6.41
N LYS A 204 1.66 -6.32 -5.80
CA LYS A 204 1.79 -7.78 -5.68
C LYS A 204 1.63 -8.49 -7.03
N ILE A 205 0.72 -8.02 -7.90
CA ILE A 205 0.61 -8.51 -9.29
C ILE A 205 1.95 -8.35 -10.02
N LYS A 206 2.59 -7.18 -9.89
CA LYS A 206 3.89 -6.91 -10.50
C LYS A 206 5.03 -7.75 -9.90
N GLU A 207 5.00 -7.99 -8.58
CA GLU A 207 5.99 -8.78 -7.87
C GLU A 207 5.94 -10.26 -8.26
N PHE A 208 4.73 -10.79 -8.45
CA PHE A 208 4.50 -12.20 -8.78
C PHE A 208 4.40 -12.49 -10.29
N ASN A 209 4.53 -11.46 -11.14
CA ASN A 209 4.40 -11.52 -12.60
C ASN A 209 3.08 -12.20 -13.06
N LEU A 210 1.93 -11.72 -12.56
CA LEU A 210 0.59 -12.12 -13.03
C LEU A 210 0.00 -11.15 -14.07
#